data_AF-A0A939Y905-F1
#
_entry.id   AF-A0A939Y905-F1
#
_cell.length_a   1.000
_cell.length_b   1.000
_cell.length_c   1.000
_cell.angle_alpha   90.00
_cell.angle_beta   90.00
_cell.angle_gamma   90.00
#
_symmetry.space_group_name_H-M   'P 1'
#
loop_
_entity.id
_entity.type
_entity.pdbx_description
1 polymer ?
#
loop_
_entity_poly.entity_id
_entity_poly.type
_entity_poly.pdbx_seq_one_letter_code
_entity_poly.pdbx_strand_id
1 'polypeptide(L)'
;MLTALCMLLCCASALADEPVTLTIAHIGPTTGAAALYGLATLHGAEIAAEEINAAGGAFRIELINEDDEHNVEKVINAYNAA
;
A
#
# COMPACT_ATOMS: atom_id res chain seq x y z
N MET A 1 15.28 -30.49 28.54
CA MET A 1 14.42 -29.31 28.82
C MET A 1 14.77 -28.10 27.94
N LEU A 2 16.04 -27.83 27.60
CA LEU A 2 16.42 -26.71 26.72
C LEU A 2 15.99 -26.90 25.24
N THR A 3 15.94 -28.14 24.74
CA THR A 3 15.52 -28.47 23.36
C THR A 3 14.01 -28.34 23.13
N ALA A 4 13.19 -28.55 24.16
CA ALA A 4 11.73 -28.39 24.09
C ALA A 4 11.32 -26.91 24.01
N LEU A 5 12.09 -26.01 24.65
CA LEU A 5 11.86 -24.57 24.59
C LEU A 5 12.15 -23.98 23.20
N CYS A 6 13.15 -24.54 22.48
CA CYS A 6 13.51 -24.12 21.12
C CYS A 6 12.47 -24.52 20.07
N MET A 7 11.82 -25.69 20.23
CA MET A 7 10.79 -26.17 19.31
C MET A 7 9.45 -25.44 19.50
N LEU A 8 9.09 -25.06 20.73
CA LEU A 8 7.92 -24.20 20.99
C LEU A 8 8.10 -22.78 20.40
N LEU A 9 9.33 -22.24 20.42
CA LEU A 9 9.63 -20.92 19.86
C LEU A 9 9.59 -20.91 18.33
N CYS A 10 10.00 -22.01 17.67
CA CYS A 10 9.93 -22.17 16.22
C CYS A 10 8.49 -22.35 15.70
N CYS A 11 7.61 -22.97 16.51
CA CYS A 11 6.19 -23.12 16.16
C CYS A 11 5.38 -21.83 16.35
N ALA A 12 5.82 -20.89 17.21
CA ALA A 12 5.16 -19.59 17.37
C ALA A 12 5.33 -18.70 16.12
N SER A 13 6.46 -18.76 15.43
CA SER A 13 6.67 -18.07 14.14
C SER A 13 5.92 -18.69 12.97
N ALA A 14 5.47 -19.95 13.10
CA ALA A 14 4.73 -20.67 12.07
C ALA A 14 3.21 -20.42 12.10
N LEU A 15 2.72 -19.64 13.07
CA LEU A 15 1.31 -19.27 13.25
C LEU A 15 1.02 -17.80 12.86
N ALA A 16 1.98 -17.11 12.24
CA ALA A 16 1.72 -15.79 11.69
C ALA A 16 0.78 -15.95 10.48
N ASP A 17 -0.45 -15.45 10.60
CA ASP A 17 -1.34 -15.30 9.44
C ASP A 17 -0.61 -14.47 8.37
N GLU A 18 -0.64 -14.93 7.12
CA GLU A 18 -0.13 -14.17 5.99
C GLU A 18 -0.88 -12.82 5.92
N PRO A 19 -0.18 -11.69 5.77
CA PRO A 19 -0.81 -10.38 5.79
C PRO A 19 -1.81 -10.23 4.64
N VAL A 20 -3.01 -9.75 4.95
CA VAL A 20 -4.04 -9.45 3.95
C VAL A 20 -3.56 -8.27 3.12
N THR A 21 -3.46 -8.47 1.81
CA THR A 21 -3.10 -7.38 0.89
C THR A 21 -4.31 -6.49 0.64
N LEU A 22 -4.18 -5.20 0.92
CA LEU A 22 -5.16 -4.17 0.62
C LEU A 22 -4.63 -3.33 -0.53
N THR A 23 -5.29 -3.42 -1.68
CA THR A 23 -4.98 -2.61 -2.84
C THR A 23 -5.68 -1.26 -2.71
N ILE A 24 -4.90 -0.18 -2.77
CA ILE A 24 -5.37 1.20 -2.67
C ILE A 24 -4.98 1.92 -3.96
N ALA A 25 -5.93 2.59 -4.60
CA ALA A 25 -5.67 3.40 -5.78
C ALA A 25 -5.59 4.89 -5.42
N HIS A 26 -4.53 5.54 -5.87
CA HIS A 26 -4.39 6.99 -5.92
C HIS A 26 -4.75 7.46 -7.33
N ILE A 27 -5.85 8.19 -7.46
CA ILE A 27 -6.27 8.84 -8.70
C ILE A 27 -6.14 10.34 -8.46
N GLY A 28 -5.20 10.97 -9.16
CA GLY A 28 -4.93 12.39 -9.01
C GLY A 28 -3.98 12.93 -10.07
N PRO A 29 -3.89 14.26 -10.23
CA PRO A 29 -3.05 14.87 -11.25
C PRO A 29 -1.59 14.76 -10.82
N THR A 30 -0.85 13.81 -11.38
CA THR A 30 0.59 13.67 -11.16
C THR A 30 1.41 14.32 -12.28
N THR A 31 0.75 14.69 -13.37
CA THR A 31 1.29 15.60 -14.38
C THR A 31 0.35 16.80 -14.66
N GLY A 32 0.80 17.73 -15.49
CA GLY A 32 0.04 18.93 -15.85
C GLY A 32 0.07 20.05 -14.79
N ALA A 33 -0.85 21.01 -14.92
CA ALA A 33 -0.84 22.24 -14.12
C ALA A 33 -1.14 22.02 -12.62
N ALA A 34 -1.85 20.93 -12.30
CA ALA A 34 -2.20 20.55 -10.93
C ALA A 34 -1.24 19.49 -10.32
N ALA A 35 -0.15 19.14 -11.02
CA ALA A 35 0.80 18.09 -10.64
C ALA A 35 1.33 18.24 -9.21
N LEU A 36 1.57 19.47 -8.75
CA LEU A 36 2.10 19.73 -7.41
C LEU A 36 1.20 19.13 -6.33
N TYR A 37 -0.12 19.25 -6.48
CA TYR A 37 -1.06 18.71 -5.50
C TYR A 37 -1.08 17.18 -5.55
N GLY A 38 -1.21 16.58 -6.74
CA GLY A 38 -1.30 15.12 -6.85
C GLY A 38 0.01 14.40 -6.50
N LEU A 39 1.17 14.99 -6.79
CA LEU A 39 2.46 14.46 -6.32
C LEU A 39 2.58 14.55 -4.79
N ALA A 40 2.12 15.63 -4.17
CA ALA A 40 2.15 15.75 -2.72
C ALA A 40 1.28 14.69 -2.03
N THR A 41 0.08 14.42 -2.57
CA THR A 41 -0.80 13.38 -2.02
C THR A 41 -0.29 11.97 -2.31
N LEU A 42 0.27 11.72 -3.50
CA LEU A 42 0.88 10.44 -3.87
C LEU A 42 2.04 10.11 -2.94
N HIS A 43 3.01 11.02 -2.78
CA HIS A 43 4.16 10.76 -1.91
C HIS A 43 3.74 10.55 -0.45
N GLY A 44 2.70 11.25 0.02
CA GLY A 44 2.14 11.00 1.35
C GLY A 44 1.55 9.59 1.50
N ALA A 45 0.86 9.11 0.46
CA ALA A 45 0.32 7.75 0.43
C ALA A 45 1.43 6.69 0.33
N GLU A 46 2.48 6.94 -0.45
CA GLU A 46 3.66 6.07 -0.57
C GLU A 46 4.35 5.91 0.78
N ILE A 47 4.65 7.02 1.48
CA ILE A 47 5.26 6.99 2.81
C ILE A 47 4.38 6.18 3.79
N ALA A 48 3.07 6.41 3.80
CA ALA A 48 2.17 5.66 4.68
C ALA A 48 2.13 4.16 4.34
N ALA A 49 2.12 3.80 3.05
CA ALA A 49 2.16 2.41 2.60
C ALA A 49 3.48 1.75 3.01
N GLU A 50 4.61 2.45 2.86
CA GLU A 50 5.93 1.99 3.30
C GLU A 50 5.98 1.76 4.81
N GLU A 51 5.49 2.71 5.62
CA GLU A 51 5.44 2.59 7.07
C GLU A 51 4.57 1.41 7.54
N ILE A 52 3.38 1.24 6.95
CA ILE A 52 2.47 0.13 7.27
C ILE A 52 3.11 -1.22 6.89
N ASN A 53 3.71 -1.30 5.70
CA ASN A 53 4.35 -2.51 5.23
C ASN A 53 5.59 -2.87 6.07
N ALA A 54 6.37 -1.88 6.48
CA ALA A 54 7.54 -2.07 7.34
C ALA A 54 7.16 -2.49 8.77
N ALA A 55 5.97 -2.12 9.26
CA ALA A 55 5.49 -2.53 10.58
C ALA A 55 5.17 -4.04 10.68
N GLY A 56 5.03 -4.75 9.55
CA GLY A 56 4.89 -6.22 9.51
C GLY A 56 3.62 -6.75 10.18
N GLY A 57 2.54 -5.96 10.16
CA GLY A 57 1.25 -6.31 10.76
C GLY A 57 0.37 -7.21 9.91
N ALA A 58 -0.91 -7.30 10.28
CA ALA A 58 -1.91 -8.14 9.59
C ALA A 58 -2.28 -7.65 8.17
N PHE A 59 -1.80 -6.47 7.76
CA PHE A 59 -2.12 -5.86 6.47
C PHE A 59 -0.84 -5.50 5.71
N ARG A 60 -0.91 -5.64 4.39
CA ARG A 60 0.08 -5.11 3.45
C ARG A 60 -0.62 -4.22 2.44
N ILE A 61 -0.14 -3.00 2.27
CA ILE A 61 -0.66 -2.05 1.30
C ILE A 61 0.03 -2.26 -0.05
N GLU A 62 -0.78 -2.39 -1.10
CA GLU A 62 -0.36 -2.26 -2.49
C GLU A 62 -0.96 -0.96 -3.02
N LEU A 63 -0.09 0.02 -3.31
CA LEU A 63 -0.52 1.31 -3.82
C LEU A 63 -0.39 1.34 -5.34
N ILE A 64 -1.49 1.66 -6.02
CA ILE A 64 -1.53 1.90 -7.47
C ILE A 64 -1.74 3.38 -7.70
N ASN A 65 -1.05 3.97 -8.68
CA ASN A 65 -1.21 5.37 -9.04
C ASN A 65 -1.67 5.52 -10.49
N GLU A 66 -2.72 6.31 -10.68
CA GLU A 66 -3.27 6.67 -11.99
C GLU A 66 -3.27 8.19 -12.14
N ASP A 67 -2.65 8.69 -13.22
CA ASP A 67 -2.61 10.12 -13.53
C ASP A 67 -3.90 10.56 -14.22
N ASP A 68 -4.69 11.38 -13.53
CA ASP A 68 -5.92 11.94 -14.11
C ASP A 68 -5.71 13.27 -14.85
N GLU A 69 -4.52 13.88 -14.76
CA GLU A 69 -4.18 15.18 -15.36
C GLU A 69 -5.19 16.31 -15.07
N HIS A 70 -5.97 16.20 -13.99
CA HIS A 70 -7.09 17.08 -13.68
C HIS A 70 -8.15 17.11 -14.79
N ASN A 71 -8.34 15.96 -15.44
CA ASN A 71 -9.26 15.76 -16.54
C ASN A 71 -10.35 14.75 -16.16
N VAL A 72 -11.61 15.18 -16.23
CA VAL A 72 -12.77 14.38 -15.80
C VAL A 72 -12.89 13.04 -16.53
N GLU A 73 -12.59 12.99 -17.84
CA GLU A 73 -12.67 11.73 -18.59
C GLU A 73 -11.58 10.75 -18.16
N LYS A 74 -10.38 11.26 -17.87
CA LYS A 74 -9.28 10.43 -17.36
C LYS A 74 -9.54 9.90 -15.96
N VAL A 75 -10.18 10.69 -15.08
CA VAL A 75 -10.63 10.22 -13.75
C VAL A 75 -11.52 8.99 -13.87
N ILE A 76 -12.49 9.01 -14.79
CA ILE A 76 -13.43 7.89 -14.98
C ILE A 76 -12.70 6.65 -15.50
N ASN A 77 -11.75 6.83 -16.43
CA ASN A 77 -10.96 5.72 -16.96
C ASN A 77 -10.06 5.11 -15.89
N ALA A 78 -9.37 5.95 -15.10
CA ALA A 78 -8.55 5.54 -13.98
C ALA A 78 -9.36 4.76 -12.93
N TYR A 79 -10.55 5.25 -12.57
CA TYR A 79 -11.43 4.58 -11.61
C TYR A 79 -11.85 3.18 -12.07
N ASN A 80 -12.06 2.97 -13.37
CA ASN A 80 -12.44 1.67 -13.92
C ASN A 80 -11.25 0.71 -14.12
N ALA A 81 -10.02 1.23 -14.12
CA ALA A 81 -8.80 0.45 -14.29
C ALA A 81 -8.21 -0.03 -12.95
N ALA A 82 -8.46 0.73 -11.88
CA ALA A 82 -8.12 0.40 -10.49
C ALA A 82 -8.98 -0.76 -9.95
#